data_AF-A0A7X3YUE3-F1
#
_entry.id   AF-A0A7X3YUE3-F1
#
_cell.length_a   1.000
_cell.length_b   1.000
_cell.length_c   1.000
_cell.angle_alpha   90.00
_cell.angle_beta   90.00
_cell.angle_gamma   90.00
#
_symmetry.space_group_name_H-M   'P 1'
#
loop_
_entity.id
_entity.type
_entity.pdbx_description
1 polymer ?
#
loop_
_entity_poly.entity_id
_entity_poly.type
_entity_poly.pdbx_seq_one_letter_code
_entity_poly.pdbx_strand_id
1 'polypeptide(L)' 'VSLAEFVQVIEECVGQKAHVVSAPMPEADIVSTCADISRARELLGYAPLIPVREGISLFWAWYQKHVLG' A
#
# COMPACT_ATOMS: atom_id res chain seq x y z
N VAL A 1 7.47 -3.98 0.50
CA VAL A 1 6.65 -3.46 1.61
C VAL A 1 5.92 -4.64 2.22
N SER A 2 6.00 -4.81 3.54
CA SER A 2 5.24 -5.85 4.24
C SER A 2 3.83 -5.34 4.58
N LEU A 3 2.90 -6.24 4.88
CA LEU A 3 1.57 -5.85 5.38
C LEU A 3 1.67 -5.03 6.67
N ALA A 4 2.58 -5.40 7.58
CA ALA A 4 2.79 -4.68 8.83
C ALA A 4 3.29 -3.24 8.60
N GLU A 5 4.25 -3.06 7.69
CA GLU A 5 4.73 -1.73 7.28
C GLU A 5 3.60 -0.91 6.65
N PHE A 6 2.78 -1.53 5.81
CA PHE A 6 1.64 -0.88 5.16
C PHE A 6 0.61 -0.37 6.19
N VAL A 7 0.24 -1.22 7.16
CA VAL A 7 -0.66 -0.84 8.26
C VAL A 7 -0.06 0.30 9.08
N GLN A 8 1.23 0.21 9.43
CA GLN A 8 1.89 1.27 10.19
C GLN A 8 1.81 2.63 9.48
N VAL A 9 2.05 2.68 8.16
CA VAL A 9 1.95 3.94 7.40
C VAL A 9 0.52 4.50 7.45
N ILE A 10 -0.49 3.63 7.35
CA ILE A 10 -1.91 4.07 7.47
C ILE A 10 -2.18 4.64 8.86
N GLU A 11 -1.74 3.97 9.92
CA GLU A 11 -1.91 4.47 11.30
C GLU A 11 -1.28 5.85 11.49
N GLU A 12 -0.09 6.07 10.92
CA GLU A 12 0.61 7.35 10.94
C GLU A 12 -0.17 8.44 10.16
N CYS A 13 -0.73 8.12 8.99
CA CYS A 13 -1.53 9.04 8.19
C CYS A 13 -2.85 9.41 8.89
N VAL A 14 -3.52 8.44 9.51
CA VAL A 14 -4.82 8.61 10.18
C VAL A 14 -4.65 9.22 11.58
N GLY A 15 -3.50 9.00 12.22
CA GLY A 15 -3.25 9.41 13.61
C GLY A 15 -3.92 8.49 14.64
N GLN A 16 -4.30 7.28 14.25
CA GLN A 16 -4.98 6.31 15.12
C GLN A 16 -4.41 4.90 14.91
N LYS A 17 -4.33 4.12 15.99
CA LYS A 17 -3.91 2.72 15.93
C LYS A 17 -5.02 1.83 15.40
N ALA A 18 -4.66 0.93 14.49
CA ALA A 18 -5.55 -0.08 13.96
C ALA A 18 -5.74 -1.21 14.99
N HIS A 19 -6.95 -1.72 15.10
CA HIS A 19 -7.22 -2.93 15.88
C HIS A 19 -6.87 -4.17 15.03
N VAL A 20 -5.59 -4.53 15.02
CA VAL A 20 -5.07 -5.66 14.24
C VAL A 20 -5.32 -6.97 14.97
N VAL A 21 -5.97 -7.93 14.31
CA VAL A 21 -6.22 -9.27 14.83
C VAL A 21 -5.45 -10.27 13.97
N SER A 22 -4.59 -11.08 14.61
CA SER A 22 -3.88 -12.16 13.92
C SER A 22 -4.87 -13.26 13.52
N ALA A 23 -4.88 -13.61 12.25
CA ALA A 23 -5.67 -14.70 11.69
C ALA A 23 -4.75 -15.69 10.94
N PRO A 24 -5.17 -16.96 10.80
CA PRO A 24 -4.47 -17.91 9.94
C PRO A 24 -4.40 -17.38 8.51
N MET A 25 -3.27 -17.58 7.83
CA MET A 25 -3.14 -17.23 6.42
C MET A 25 -4.09 -18.10 5.59
N PRO A 26 -4.98 -17.50 4.77
CA PRO A 26 -5.81 -18.26 3.84
C PRO A 26 -4.95 -19.15 2.93
N GLU A 27 -5.43 -20.37 2.60
CA GLU A 27 -4.69 -21.29 1.71
C GLU A 27 -4.44 -20.71 0.31
N ALA A 28 -5.29 -19.78 -0.13
CA ALA A 28 -5.16 -19.09 -1.41
C ALA A 28 -4.16 -17.92 -1.40
N ASP A 29 -3.68 -17.49 -0.23
CA ASP A 29 -2.79 -16.35 -0.11
C ASP A 29 -1.33 -16.74 -0.36
N ILE A 30 -0.65 -15.92 -1.16
CA ILE A 30 0.77 -16.07 -1.45
C ILE A 30 1.55 -15.15 -0.49
N VAL A 31 2.58 -15.70 0.16
CA VAL A 31 3.38 -15.00 1.19
C VAL A 31 3.99 -13.68 0.69
N SER A 32 4.42 -13.63 -0.56
CA SER A 32 4.98 -12.43 -1.16
C SER A 32 4.86 -12.48 -2.67
N THR A 33 4.42 -11.38 -3.28
CA THR A 33 4.43 -11.18 -4.72
C THR A 33 4.99 -9.81 -5.06
N CYS A 34 5.72 -9.72 -6.17
CA CYS A 34 6.21 -8.46 -6.70
C CYS A 34 6.19 -8.51 -8.22
N ALA A 35 5.83 -7.40 -8.85
CA ALA A 35 5.86 -7.28 -10.29
C ALA A 35 7.29 -7.03 -10.77
N ASP A 36 7.78 -7.86 -11.70
CA ASP A 36 8.95 -7.49 -12.49
C ASP A 36 8.53 -6.46 -13.55
N ILE A 37 9.07 -5.24 -13.42
CA ILE A 37 8.75 -4.11 -14.28
C ILE A 37 9.79 -3.88 -15.39
N SER A 38 10.77 -4.78 -15.56
CA SER A 38 11.86 -4.63 -16.53
C SER A 38 11.32 -4.41 -17.95
N ARG A 39 10.34 -5.21 -18.37
CA ARG A 39 9.72 -5.09 -19.70
C ARG A 39 8.95 -3.77 -19.88
N ALA A 40 8.24 -3.30 -18.86
CA ALA A 40 7.53 -2.02 -18.91
C ALA A 40 8.52 -0.84 -18.99
N ARG A 41 9.65 -0.94 -18.29
CA ARG A 41 10.72 0.05 -18.34
C ARG A 41 11.33 0.12 -19.74
N GLU A 42 11.65 -1.01 -20.34
CA GLU A 42 12.27 -1.08 -21.67
C GLU A 42 11.33 -0.59 -22.78
N LEU A 43 10.07 -1.05 -22.77
CA LEU A 43 9.14 -0.78 -23.87
C LEU A 43 8.41 0.55 -23.77
N LEU A 44 8.17 1.04 -22.55
CA LEU A 44 7.33 2.22 -22.30
C LEU A 44 8.08 3.35 -21.61
N GLY A 45 9.36 3.16 -21.25
CA GLY A 45 10.09 4.09 -20.39
C GLY A 45 9.48 4.20 -18.99
N TYR A 46 8.70 3.20 -18.55
CA TYR A 46 7.98 3.26 -17.29
C TYR A 46 8.94 3.23 -16.09
N ALA A 47 8.83 4.24 -15.24
CA ALA A 47 9.52 4.35 -13.97
C ALA A 47 8.54 4.86 -12.89
N PRO A 48 8.16 4.04 -11.90
CA PRO A 48 7.30 4.50 -10.81
C PRO A 48 8.03 5.58 -10.00
N LEU A 49 7.39 6.73 -9.84
CA LEU A 49 7.97 7.89 -9.14
C LEU A 49 7.50 8.00 -7.70
N ILE A 50 6.27 7.55 -7.43
CA ILE A 50 5.62 7.69 -6.12
C ILE A 50 5.94 6.46 -5.26
N PRO A 51 6.68 6.61 -4.15
CA PRO A 51 6.88 5.52 -3.21
C PRO A 51 5.58 5.19 -2.47
N VAL A 52 5.47 3.97 -1.98
CA VAL A 52 4.24 3.47 -1.32
C VAL A 52 3.77 4.38 -0.20
N ARG A 53 4.69 4.87 0.65
CA ARG A 53 4.37 5.79 1.74
C ARG A 53 3.70 7.08 1.26
N GLU A 54 4.22 7.68 0.19
CA GLU A 54 3.63 8.89 -0.40
C GLU A 54 2.27 8.56 -1.03
N GLY A 55 2.16 7.43 -1.73
CA GLY A 55 0.91 6.96 -2.32
C GLY A 55 -0.21 6.78 -1.28
N ILE A 56 0.11 6.24 -0.10
CA ILE A 56 -0.85 6.09 1.00
C ILE A 56 -1.30 7.46 1.54
N SER A 57 -0.38 8.41 1.73
CA SER A 57 -0.74 9.77 2.16
C SER A 57 -1.66 10.48 1.16
N LEU A 58 -1.37 10.35 -0.14
CA LEU A 58 -2.22 10.92 -1.21
C LEU A 58 -3.59 10.25 -1.23
N PHE A 59 -3.64 8.93 -1.07
CA PHE A 59 -4.89 8.18 -0.98
C PHE A 59 -5.71 8.61 0.24
N TRP A 60 -5.08 8.78 1.40
CA TRP A 60 -5.76 9.24 2.61
C TRP A 60 -6.36 10.63 2.43
N ALA A 61 -5.62 11.57 1.86
CA ALA A 61 -6.13 12.91 1.56
C ALA A 61 -7.34 12.87 0.61
N TRP A 62 -7.30 12.02 -0.42
CA TRP A 62 -8.45 11.79 -1.30
C TRP A 62 -9.64 11.18 -0.53
N TYR A 63 -9.40 10.16 0.30
CA TYR A 63 -10.43 9.47 1.07
C TYR A 63 -11.13 10.41 2.06
N GLN A 64 -10.36 11.26 2.75
CA GLN A 64 -10.89 12.29 3.63
C GLN A 64 -11.82 13.26 2.88
N LYS A 65 -11.42 13.68 1.68
CA LYS A 65 -12.14 14.67 0.87
C LYS A 65 -13.39 14.13 0.15
N HIS A 66 -13.42 12.82 -0.15
CA HIS A 66 -14.44 12.26 -1.04
C HIS A 66 -15.26 11.12 -0.45
N VAL A 67 -14.82 10.52 0.67
CA VAL A 67 -15.51 9.38 1.30
C VAL A 67 -15.94 9.71 2.73
N LEU A 68 -15.11 10.38 3.53
CA LEU A 68 -15.47 10.78 4.91
C LEU A 68 -16.25 12.10 5.00
N GLY A 69 -16.22 12.92 3.95
CA GLY A 69 -16.92 14.20 3.86
C GLY A 69 -16.84 14.81 2.48
#